data_AF-E8PS61-F1
#
_entry.id   AF-E8PS61-F1
#
_cell.length_a   1.000
_cell.length_b   1.000
_cell.length_c   1.000
_cell.angle_alpha   90.00
_cell.angle_beta   90.00
_cell.angle_gamma   90.00
#
_symmetry.space_group_name_H-M   'P 1'
#
loop_
_entity.id
_entity.type
_entity.pdbx_description
1 polymer ?
#
loop_
_entity_poly.entity_id
_entity_poly.type
_entity_poly.pdbx_seq_one_letter_code
_entity_poly.pdbx_strand_id
1 'polypeptide(L)'
;MIAFRLDDNEFKLAEQNAISSGVTSINAFAKRRVLEIDAKPLNIPVNKVPSKAIKTCLYPHEIELVKRNAALHGMSLSREIAIRVRQSLLKSEVCLYPDEVKVLNTLSTAVDRVGRNIHFIIKGERFCTVNDPSFRKDVLEVIELCKNIDSTLESLTRSVVNRFG
;
A
#
# COMPACT_ATOMS: atom_id res chain seq x y z
N MET A 1 -3.73 -7.72 -19.85
CA MET A 1 -2.49 -8.47 -20.09
C MET A 1 -1.68 -8.42 -18.81
N ILE A 2 -1.51 -9.56 -18.13
CA ILE A 2 -0.65 -9.65 -16.94
C ILE A 2 0.76 -9.90 -17.47
N ALA A 3 1.69 -9.01 -17.18
CA ALA A 3 3.08 -9.12 -17.61
C ALA A 3 3.94 -9.42 -16.38
N PHE A 4 4.62 -10.55 -16.39
CA PHE A 4 5.62 -10.90 -15.39
C PHE A 4 6.97 -10.37 -15.87
N ARG A 5 7.71 -9.70 -14.98
CA ARG A 5 9.11 -9.42 -15.22
C ARG A 5 9.88 -10.68 -14.82
N LEU A 6 10.40 -11.37 -15.81
CA LEU A 6 11.28 -12.52 -15.63
C LEU A 6 12.69 -12.10 -16.05
N ASP A 7 13.69 -12.60 -15.35
CA ASP A 7 15.06 -12.54 -15.85
C ASP A 7 15.28 -13.52 -17.03
N ASP A 8 16.41 -13.40 -17.72
CA ASP A 8 16.69 -14.19 -18.93
C ASP A 8 16.78 -15.71 -18.63
N ASN A 9 17.12 -16.09 -17.41
CA ASN A 9 17.23 -17.49 -16.99
C ASN A 9 15.85 -18.06 -16.65
N GLU A 10 15.04 -17.30 -15.92
CA GLU A 10 13.64 -17.58 -15.61
C GLU A 10 12.79 -17.67 -16.89
N PHE A 11 13.07 -16.82 -17.88
CA PHE A 11 12.39 -16.85 -19.17
C PHE A 11 12.69 -18.14 -19.94
N LYS A 12 13.97 -18.54 -20.04
CA LYS A 12 14.37 -19.79 -20.70
C LYS A 12 13.80 -21.03 -19.99
N LEU A 13 13.79 -21.02 -18.67
CA LEU A 13 13.21 -22.10 -17.87
C LEU A 13 11.69 -22.19 -18.10
N ALA A 14 10.99 -21.05 -18.16
CA ALA A 14 9.56 -21.00 -18.44
C ALA A 14 9.23 -21.49 -19.86
N GLU A 15 10.08 -21.20 -20.84
CA GLU A 15 9.93 -21.68 -22.22
C GLU A 15 10.09 -23.21 -22.32
N GLN A 16 11.12 -23.77 -21.67
CA GLN A 16 11.32 -25.22 -21.60
C GLN A 16 10.14 -25.93 -20.91
N ASN A 17 9.63 -25.35 -19.83
CA ASN A 17 8.48 -25.90 -19.09
C ASN A 17 7.18 -25.84 -19.91
N ALA A 18 6.99 -24.78 -20.72
CA ALA A 18 5.85 -24.67 -21.63
C ALA A 18 5.89 -25.75 -22.71
N ILE A 19 7.05 -25.94 -23.35
CA ILE A 19 7.27 -26.98 -24.38
C ILE A 19 7.04 -28.38 -23.78
N SER A 20 7.61 -28.66 -22.61
CA SER A 20 7.48 -29.94 -21.91
C SER A 20 6.04 -30.25 -21.50
N SER A 21 5.23 -29.21 -21.30
CA SER A 21 3.80 -29.31 -20.96
C SER A 21 2.89 -29.32 -22.20
N GLY A 22 3.47 -29.36 -23.41
CA GLY A 22 2.74 -29.45 -24.68
C GLY A 22 2.12 -28.13 -25.14
N VAL A 23 2.61 -26.98 -24.67
CA VAL A 23 2.03 -25.67 -24.99
C VAL A 23 3.08 -24.78 -25.64
N THR A 24 2.71 -24.10 -26.72
CA THR A 24 3.63 -23.30 -27.55
C THR A 24 3.94 -21.90 -27.02
N SER A 25 3.34 -21.50 -25.89
CA SER A 25 3.65 -20.21 -25.26
C SER A 25 3.61 -20.27 -23.74
N ILE A 26 4.53 -19.53 -23.12
CA ILE A 26 4.62 -19.35 -21.66
C ILE A 26 3.30 -18.82 -21.09
N ASN A 27 2.62 -17.93 -21.82
CA ASN A 27 1.34 -17.36 -21.40
C ASN A 27 0.21 -18.40 -21.34
N ALA A 28 0.18 -19.34 -22.28
CA ALA A 28 -0.82 -20.40 -22.27
C ALA A 28 -0.49 -21.46 -21.19
N PHE A 29 0.79 -21.72 -20.93
CA PHE A 29 1.23 -22.55 -19.81
C PHE A 29 0.83 -21.96 -18.45
N ALA A 30 1.10 -20.66 -18.22
CA ALA A 30 0.75 -19.97 -16.97
C ALA A 30 -0.77 -19.97 -16.72
N LYS A 31 -1.58 -19.73 -17.76
CA LYS A 31 -3.05 -19.80 -17.66
C LYS A 31 -3.53 -21.17 -17.21
N ARG A 32 -2.97 -22.25 -17.76
CA ARG A 32 -3.35 -23.63 -17.42
C ARG A 32 -3.06 -23.94 -15.96
N ARG A 33 -1.86 -23.57 -15.49
CA ARG A 33 -1.45 -23.79 -14.09
C ARG A 33 -2.27 -22.99 -13.07
N VAL A 34 -2.64 -21.75 -13.39
CA VAL A 34 -3.51 -20.94 -12.52
C VAL A 34 -4.91 -21.56 -12.37
N LEU A 35 -5.42 -22.22 -13.41
CA LEU A 35 -6.72 -22.89 -13.38
C LEU A 35 -6.70 -24.25 -12.68
N GLU A 36 -5.52 -24.86 -12.50
CA GLU A 36 -5.33 -26.13 -11.79
C GLU A 36 -5.25 -25.96 -10.25
N ILE A 37 -5.13 -24.72 -9.76
CA ILE A 37 -5.07 -24.43 -8.32
C ILE A 37 -6.51 -24.25 -7.79
N ASP A 38 -6.96 -25.15 -6.93
CA ASP A 38 -8.24 -25.00 -6.20
C ASP A 38 -8.22 -23.74 -5.32
N ALA A 39 -8.79 -22.65 -5.84
CA ALA A 39 -8.83 -21.36 -5.15
C ALA A 39 -10.07 -21.28 -4.23
N LYS A 40 -9.86 -21.15 -2.91
CA LYS A 40 -10.90 -20.67 -1.99
C LYS A 40 -11.10 -19.17 -2.19
N PRO A 41 -12.31 -18.69 -2.59
CA PRO A 41 -12.51 -17.26 -2.83
C PRO A 41 -12.67 -16.48 -1.52
N LEU A 42 -11.77 -15.52 -1.28
CA LEU A 42 -12.00 -14.43 -0.32
C LEU A 42 -12.85 -13.36 -1.02
N ASN A 43 -14.12 -13.29 -0.65
CA ASN A 43 -15.06 -12.28 -1.15
C ASN A 43 -14.82 -10.94 -0.45
N ILE A 44 -13.97 -10.11 -1.05
CA ILE A 44 -13.96 -8.66 -0.81
C ILE A 44 -14.66 -8.02 -2.03
N PRO A 45 -15.82 -7.37 -1.87
CA PRO A 45 -16.53 -6.78 -2.99
C PRO A 45 -15.79 -5.52 -3.45
N VAL A 46 -14.94 -5.67 -4.47
CA VAL A 46 -14.37 -4.54 -5.22
C VAL A 46 -15.23 -4.36 -6.46
N ASN A 47 -15.87 -3.20 -6.60
CA ASN A 47 -16.68 -2.86 -7.76
C ASN A 47 -15.75 -2.73 -9.00
N LYS A 48 -15.65 -3.78 -9.81
CA LYS A 48 -14.70 -3.91 -10.93
C LYS A 48 -15.24 -3.27 -12.22
N VAL A 49 -15.46 -1.96 -12.24
CA VAL A 49 -15.56 -1.26 -13.54
C VAL A 49 -14.13 -1.12 -14.08
N PRO A 50 -13.81 -1.64 -15.28
CA PRO A 50 -12.46 -1.51 -15.84
C PRO A 50 -12.12 -0.04 -16.09
N SER A 51 -10.94 0.38 -15.67
CA SER A 51 -10.43 1.74 -15.90
C SER A 51 -10.23 1.97 -17.41
N LYS A 52 -10.70 3.13 -17.90
CA LYS A 52 -10.51 3.56 -19.29
C LYS A 52 -9.25 4.41 -19.43
N ALA A 53 -8.49 4.19 -20.49
CA ALA A 53 -7.32 5.02 -20.80
C ALA A 53 -7.77 6.39 -21.33
N ILE A 54 -7.19 7.46 -20.78
CA ILE A 54 -7.42 8.83 -21.21
C ILE A 54 -6.09 9.36 -21.78
N LYS A 55 -6.15 10.01 -22.95
CA LYS A 55 -5.00 10.70 -23.54
C LYS A 55 -5.08 12.18 -23.19
N THR A 56 -3.97 12.75 -22.73
CA THR A 56 -3.84 14.17 -22.38
C THR A 56 -2.55 14.73 -22.97
N CYS A 57 -2.55 16.02 -23.29
CA CYS A 57 -1.38 16.74 -23.76
C CYS A 57 -0.92 17.70 -22.66
N LEU A 58 0.39 17.74 -22.39
CA LEU A 58 1.00 18.64 -21.42
C LEU A 58 2.08 19.47 -22.13
N TYR A 59 2.26 20.72 -21.71
CA TYR A 59 3.35 21.55 -22.16
C TYR A 59 4.70 21.02 -21.62
N PRO A 60 5.83 21.30 -22.30
CA PRO A 60 7.15 20.81 -21.88
C PRO A 60 7.50 21.14 -20.42
N HIS A 61 7.19 22.35 -19.95
CA HIS A 61 7.46 22.76 -18.58
C HIS A 61 6.61 22.00 -17.54
N GLU A 62 5.37 21.66 -17.88
CA GLU A 62 4.48 20.85 -17.03
C GLU A 62 5.03 19.43 -16.91
N ILE A 63 5.50 18.85 -18.02
CA ILE A 63 6.11 17.52 -18.03
C ILE A 63 7.33 17.48 -17.10
N GLU A 64 8.19 18.49 -17.13
CA GLU A 64 9.36 18.57 -16.25
C GLU A 64 8.98 18.68 -14.77
N LEU A 65 7.96 19.48 -14.45
CA LEU A 65 7.44 19.59 -13.08
C LEU A 65 6.90 18.26 -12.56
N VAL A 66 6.05 17.59 -13.35
CA VAL A 66 5.47 16.30 -12.97
C VAL A 66 6.56 15.23 -12.88
N LYS A 67 7.58 15.24 -13.75
CA LYS A 67 8.73 14.32 -13.67
C LYS A 67 9.51 14.50 -12.36
N ARG A 68 9.81 15.75 -11.98
CA ARG A 68 10.49 16.05 -10.72
C ARG A 68 9.70 15.53 -9.52
N ASN A 69 8.39 15.80 -9.47
CA ASN A 69 7.53 15.37 -8.37
C ASN A 69 7.35 13.85 -8.32
N ALA A 70 7.22 13.20 -9.48
CA ALA A 70 7.17 11.75 -9.55
C ALA A 70 8.46 11.11 -9.00
N ALA A 71 9.64 11.68 -9.31
CA ALA A 71 10.92 11.22 -8.78
C ALA A 71 11.02 11.44 -7.26
N LEU A 72 10.61 12.61 -6.76
CA LEU A 72 10.58 12.91 -5.32
C LEU A 72 9.72 11.92 -4.53
N HIS A 73 8.60 11.48 -5.10
CA HIS A 73 7.68 10.53 -4.47
C HIS A 73 7.97 9.06 -4.82
N GLY A 74 9.06 8.76 -5.52
CA GLY A 74 9.42 7.38 -5.91
C GLY A 74 8.37 6.70 -6.81
N MET A 75 7.70 7.45 -7.68
CA MET A 75 6.58 6.99 -8.48
C MET A 75 6.81 7.13 -9.99
N SER A 76 5.98 6.44 -10.79
CA SER A 76 5.89 6.71 -12.22
C SER A 76 5.16 8.02 -12.52
N LEU A 77 5.52 8.65 -13.65
CA LEU A 77 4.85 9.85 -14.16
C LEU A 77 3.32 9.65 -14.30
N SER A 78 2.91 8.50 -14.82
CA SER A 78 1.50 8.15 -14.98
C SER A 78 0.74 8.10 -13.65
N ARG A 79 1.39 7.62 -12.58
CA ARG A 79 0.80 7.53 -11.25
C ARG A 79 0.66 8.91 -10.62
N GLU A 80 1.68 9.76 -10.77
CA GLU A 80 1.65 11.15 -10.31
C GLU A 80 0.53 11.94 -10.99
N ILE A 81 0.40 11.84 -12.31
CA ILE A 81 -0.70 12.47 -13.06
C ILE A 81 -2.06 11.96 -12.58
N ALA A 82 -2.21 10.64 -12.41
CA ALA A 82 -3.47 10.07 -11.96
C ALA A 82 -3.86 10.53 -10.54
N ILE A 83 -2.89 10.67 -9.63
CA ILE A 83 -3.14 11.20 -8.27
C ILE A 83 -3.60 12.65 -8.34
N ARG A 84 -2.92 13.51 -9.12
CA ARG A 84 -3.32 14.91 -9.31
C ARG A 84 -4.73 15.05 -9.88
N VAL A 85 -5.05 14.26 -10.90
CA VAL A 85 -6.40 14.23 -11.50
C VAL A 85 -7.44 13.79 -10.46
N ARG A 86 -7.17 12.72 -9.70
CA ARG A 86 -8.09 12.26 -8.66
C ARG A 86 -8.30 13.31 -7.57
N GLN A 87 -7.24 13.96 -7.09
CA GLN A 87 -7.36 15.01 -6.08
C GLN A 87 -8.16 16.22 -6.58
N SER A 88 -7.98 16.60 -7.85
CA SER A 88 -8.76 17.69 -8.44
C SER A 88 -10.24 17.34 -8.59
N LEU A 89 -10.58 16.09 -8.91
CA LEU A 89 -11.94 15.65 -9.20
C LEU A 89 -12.69 15.14 -7.96
N LEU A 90 -11.99 14.50 -7.03
CA LEU A 90 -12.53 13.79 -5.86
C LEU A 90 -12.11 14.56 -4.60
N LYS A 91 -12.56 15.81 -4.48
CA LYS A 91 -12.18 16.72 -3.38
C LYS A 91 -12.55 16.19 -1.99
N SER A 92 -13.54 15.30 -1.91
CA SER A 92 -13.96 14.64 -0.67
C SER A 92 -13.19 13.34 -0.38
N GLU A 93 -12.40 12.83 -1.33
CA GLU A 93 -11.65 11.58 -1.15
C GLU A 93 -10.18 11.85 -0.84
N VAL A 94 -9.70 11.17 0.19
CA VAL A 94 -8.31 11.25 0.62
C VAL A 94 -7.44 10.47 -0.36
N CYS A 95 -6.65 11.18 -1.18
CA CYS A 95 -5.71 10.59 -2.12
C CYS A 95 -4.27 10.68 -1.58
N LEU A 96 -3.79 9.58 -1.01
CA LEU A 96 -2.47 9.49 -0.40
C LEU A 96 -1.42 8.93 -1.36
N TYR A 97 -0.19 9.41 -1.18
CA TYR A 97 0.96 8.78 -1.80
C TYR A 97 1.29 7.44 -1.16
N PRO A 98 2.03 6.56 -1.85
CA PRO A 98 2.37 5.24 -1.34
C PRO A 98 3.08 5.29 0.01
N ASP A 99 3.97 6.25 0.20
CA ASP A 99 4.75 6.38 1.44
C ASP A 99 3.89 6.92 2.59
N GLU A 100 2.93 7.79 2.31
CA GLU A 100 1.95 8.25 3.30
C GLU A 100 1.04 7.10 3.77
N VAL A 101 0.62 6.24 2.84
CA VAL A 101 -0.12 5.02 3.18
C VAL A 101 0.73 4.09 4.05
N LYS A 102 2.04 3.94 3.77
CA LYS A 102 2.93 3.14 4.62
C LYS A 102 3.00 3.69 6.03
N VAL A 103 3.16 5.01 6.19
CA VAL A 103 3.21 5.67 7.51
C VAL A 103 1.92 5.40 8.30
N LEU A 104 0.75 5.55 7.66
CA LEU A 104 -0.53 5.25 8.31
C LEU A 104 -0.67 3.77 8.71
N ASN A 105 -0.22 2.85 7.87
CA ASN A 105 -0.27 1.41 8.18
C ASN A 105 0.66 1.06 9.35
N THR A 106 1.85 1.65 9.41
CA THR A 106 2.76 1.50 10.55
C THR A 106 2.11 2.02 11.83
N LEU A 107 1.43 3.17 11.75
CA LEU A 107 0.72 3.76 12.87
C LEU A 107 -0.45 2.87 13.36
N SER A 108 -1.28 2.40 12.43
CA SER A 108 -2.38 1.47 12.73
C SER A 108 -1.88 0.22 13.44
N THR A 109 -0.76 -0.35 12.96
CA THR A 109 -0.15 -1.55 13.56
C THR A 109 0.33 -1.27 14.99
N ALA A 110 0.88 -0.08 15.26
CA ALA A 110 1.31 0.32 16.60
C ALA A 110 0.11 0.48 17.55
N VAL A 111 -0.98 1.10 17.08
CA VAL A 111 -2.25 1.23 17.83
C VAL A 111 -2.83 -0.15 18.14
N ASP A 112 -2.87 -1.06 17.18
CA ASP A 112 -3.39 -2.43 17.37
C ASP A 112 -2.55 -3.23 18.40
N ARG A 113 -1.24 -3.02 18.41
CA ARG A 113 -0.35 -3.60 19.42
C ARG A 113 -0.67 -3.07 20.82
N VAL A 114 -0.86 -1.77 20.96
CA VAL A 114 -1.26 -1.12 22.22
C VAL A 114 -2.62 -1.62 22.69
N GLY A 115 -3.61 -1.64 21.80
CA GLY A 115 -4.97 -2.09 22.12
C GLY A 115 -4.99 -3.54 22.63
N ARG A 116 -4.18 -4.42 22.04
CA ARG A 116 -4.00 -5.80 22.54
C ARG A 116 -3.38 -5.83 23.93
N ASN A 117 -2.31 -5.07 24.17
CA ASN A 117 -1.67 -5.02 25.49
C ASN A 117 -2.65 -4.54 26.58
N ILE A 118 -3.38 -3.47 26.32
CA ILE A 118 -4.42 -2.96 27.22
C ILE A 118 -5.52 -4.01 27.43
N HIS A 119 -5.96 -4.71 26.38
CA HIS A 119 -6.96 -5.78 26.49
C HIS A 119 -6.51 -6.90 27.43
N PHE A 120 -5.25 -7.34 27.33
CA PHE A 120 -4.67 -8.35 28.22
C PHE A 120 -4.62 -7.92 29.69
N ILE A 121 -4.39 -6.63 29.94
CA ILE A 121 -4.40 -6.05 31.29
C ILE A 121 -5.84 -6.02 31.85
N ILE A 122 -6.80 -5.52 31.07
CA ILE A 122 -8.19 -5.33 31.54
C ILE A 122 -8.91 -6.67 31.76
N LYS A 123 -8.71 -7.66 30.88
CA LYS A 123 -9.36 -8.97 31.00
C LYS A 123 -8.82 -9.83 32.16
N GLY A 124 -7.79 -9.38 32.87
CA GLY A 124 -7.30 -10.05 34.08
C GLY A 124 -6.46 -11.30 33.82
N GLU A 125 -6.01 -11.54 32.58
CA GLU A 125 -5.06 -12.63 32.28
C GLU A 125 -3.63 -12.32 32.81
N ARG A 126 -3.36 -11.05 33.18
CA ARG A 126 -2.18 -10.62 33.94
C ARG A 126 -2.60 -9.99 35.27
N PHE A 127 -2.15 -10.56 36.39
CA PHE A 127 -2.25 -9.91 37.70
C PHE A 127 -1.23 -8.76 37.76
N CYS A 128 -1.69 -7.51 37.63
CA CYS A 128 -0.84 -6.35 37.91
C CYS A 128 -0.68 -6.23 39.42
N THR A 129 0.52 -6.47 39.93
CA THR A 129 0.86 -6.14 41.32
C THR A 129 0.90 -4.63 41.48
N VAL A 130 0.62 -4.14 42.68
CA VAL A 130 0.73 -2.70 42.99
C VAL A 130 2.16 -2.25 42.67
N ASN A 131 2.31 -1.22 41.83
CA ASN A 131 3.60 -0.71 41.33
C ASN A 131 4.39 -1.65 40.40
N ASP A 132 3.74 -2.48 39.59
CA ASP A 132 4.43 -3.27 38.56
C ASP A 132 5.24 -2.37 37.59
N PRO A 133 6.58 -2.48 37.57
CA PRO A 133 7.43 -1.65 36.71
C PRO A 133 7.24 -1.94 35.22
N SER A 134 6.86 -3.17 34.85
CA SER A 134 6.58 -3.57 33.48
C SER A 134 5.28 -2.94 32.99
N PHE A 135 4.25 -2.92 33.83
CA PHE A 135 3.01 -2.22 33.55
C PHE A 135 3.23 -0.71 33.39
N ARG A 136 4.03 -0.09 34.26
CA ARG A 136 4.39 1.33 34.15
C ARG A 136 5.13 1.63 32.84
N LYS A 137 6.01 0.73 32.39
CA LYS A 137 6.71 0.86 31.11
C LYS A 137 5.74 0.78 29.93
N ASP A 138 4.82 -0.19 29.96
CA ASP A 138 3.78 -0.34 28.94
C ASP A 138 2.91 0.93 28.87
N VAL A 139 2.48 1.50 30.01
CA VAL A 139 1.72 2.76 30.06
C VAL A 139 2.51 3.94 29.47
N LEU A 140 3.80 4.06 29.78
CA LEU A 140 4.66 5.10 29.20
C LEU A 140 4.83 4.92 27.67
N GLU A 141 4.96 3.69 27.19
CA GLU A 141 5.02 3.37 25.76
C GLU A 141 3.71 3.77 25.05
N VAL A 142 2.56 3.51 25.67
CA VAL A 142 1.25 3.97 25.16
C VAL A 142 1.18 5.48 25.06
N ILE A 143 1.57 6.20 26.11
CA ILE A 143 1.55 7.67 26.12
C ILE A 143 2.43 8.24 25.01
N GLU A 144 3.61 7.65 24.80
CA GLU A 144 4.54 8.11 23.76
C GLU A 144 4.01 7.80 22.35
N LEU A 145 3.40 6.63 22.16
CA LEU A 145 2.73 6.28 20.90
C LEU A 145 1.57 7.23 20.59
N CYS A 146 0.77 7.63 21.59
CA CYS A 146 -0.29 8.64 21.41
C CYS A 146 0.26 9.98 20.92
N LYS A 147 1.36 10.49 21.51
CA LYS A 147 2.00 11.72 21.04
C LYS A 147 2.56 11.60 19.61
N ASN A 148 3.09 10.43 19.28
CA ASN A 148 3.59 10.15 17.94
C ASN A 148 2.45 10.07 16.92
N ILE A 149 1.28 9.56 17.31
CA ILE A 149 0.06 9.55 16.48
C ILE A 149 -0.37 10.98 16.15
N ASP A 150 -0.48 11.85 17.15
CA ASP A 150 -0.93 13.23 16.95
C ASP A 150 0.02 13.99 16.02
N SER A 151 1.33 13.92 16.27
CA SER A 151 2.33 14.59 15.43
C SER A 151 2.39 14.04 14.00
N THR A 152 2.23 12.72 13.84
CA THR A 152 2.20 12.08 12.52
C THR A 152 0.94 12.46 11.74
N LEU A 153 -0.21 12.51 12.40
CA LEU A 153 -1.47 12.96 11.81
C LEU A 153 -1.39 14.43 11.41
N GLU A 154 -0.89 15.31 12.27
CA GLU A 154 -0.69 16.73 11.92
C GLU A 154 0.23 16.90 10.70
N SER A 155 1.34 16.16 10.66
CA SER A 155 2.28 16.17 9.52
C SER A 155 1.60 15.70 8.23
N LEU A 156 0.84 14.61 8.30
CA LEU A 156 0.10 14.07 7.15
C LEU A 156 -0.97 15.04 6.67
N THR A 157 -1.74 15.65 7.59
CA THR A 157 -2.75 16.66 7.26
C THR A 157 -2.12 17.87 6.57
N ARG A 158 -0.98 18.38 7.08
CA ARG A 158 -0.24 19.48 6.41
C ARG A 158 0.28 19.07 5.02
N SER A 159 0.82 17.86 4.88
CA SER A 159 1.31 17.31 3.60
C SER A 159 0.19 17.20 2.56
N VAL A 160 -1.00 16.78 2.97
CA VAL A 160 -2.16 16.61 2.07
C VAL A 160 -2.74 17.97 1.66
N VAL A 161 -2.81 18.94 2.58
CA VAL A 161 -3.44 20.25 2.34
C VAL A 161 -2.56 21.18 1.49
N ASN A 162 -1.23 21.20 1.68
CA ASN A 162 -0.31 22.11 0.99
C ASN A 162 0.40 21.48 -0.22
N ARG A 163 -0.14 20.39 -0.78
CA ARG A 163 0.60 19.57 -1.77
C ARG A 163 0.82 20.27 -3.12
N PHE A 164 -0.02 21.25 -3.45
CA PHE A 164 0.02 21.93 -4.75
C PHE A 164 -0.14 23.45 -4.65
N GLY A 165 0.03 24.02 -3.44
CA GLY A 165 -0.05 25.46 -3.15
C GLY A 165 0.87 25.81 -2.00
#